data_AF-A0AAV0PZ35-F1
#
_entry.id   AF-A0AAV0PZ35-F1
#
_cell.length_a   1.000
_cell.length_b   1.000
_cell.length_c   1.000
_cell.angle_alpha   90.00
_cell.angle_beta   90.00
_cell.angle_gamma   90.00
#
_symmetry.space_group_name_H-M   'P 1'
#
loop_
_entity.id
_entity.type
_entity.pdbx_description
1 polymer ?
#
loop_
_entity_poly.entity_id
_entity_poly.type
_entity_poly.pdbx_seq_one_letter_code
_entity_poly.pdbx_strand_id
1 'polypeptide(L)'
;MIAYSLCDFGGGTIEKQELQAYRESHFPLLIKRLRKSKEELRKTGKCPLTPEEAALVLAGLGFKTGTHIYLAGSQVYGGNSRMHSFIGLYPNLITKETLLTPTELAPFRNFSSQMAALDLIACATADVFAMTDSGSQLASLVSGFRSYYGGGNAPTLRPNKKRLAAILYENSTIEWNGFEERVRRMIEEGQRVRTRRSGRSVYRQPRSPECMCRL
;
A
#
# COMPACT_ATOMS: atom_id res chain seq x y z
N MET A 1 0.02 -8.95 -7.24
CA MET A 1 -1.39 -9.35 -7.45
C MET A 1 -2.14 -9.37 -6.11
N ILE A 2 -3.31 -8.73 -6.03
CA ILE A 2 -4.09 -8.48 -4.79
C ILE A 2 -5.28 -9.43 -4.59
N ALA A 3 -5.42 -10.46 -5.44
CA ALA A 3 -6.54 -11.40 -5.45
C ALA A 3 -6.79 -12.05 -4.07
N TYR A 4 -5.71 -12.30 -3.32
CA TYR A 4 -5.72 -12.86 -1.96
C TYR A 4 -6.53 -12.01 -0.95
N SER A 5 -6.70 -10.70 -1.18
CA SER A 5 -7.47 -9.83 -0.30
C SER A 5 -8.97 -10.11 -0.33
N LEU A 6 -9.44 -10.82 -1.35
CA LEU A 6 -10.85 -11.03 -1.68
C LEU A 6 -11.65 -9.73 -1.89
N CYS A 7 -11.02 -8.56 -2.01
CA CYS A 7 -11.72 -7.29 -2.21
C CYS A 7 -11.90 -6.94 -3.69
N ASP A 8 -12.86 -6.07 -3.98
CA ASP A 8 -13.00 -5.51 -5.32
C ASP A 8 -12.42 -4.08 -5.37
N PHE A 9 -11.94 -3.68 -6.54
CA PHE A 9 -11.15 -2.46 -6.73
C PHE A 9 -11.74 -1.51 -7.77
N GLY A 10 -12.99 -1.71 -8.18
CA GLY A 10 -13.73 -0.77 -9.02
C GLY A 10 -13.50 -0.90 -10.53
N GLY A 11 -12.84 -1.96 -11.01
CA GLY A 11 -12.60 -2.24 -12.43
C GLY A 11 -13.80 -2.85 -13.19
N GLY A 12 -15.02 -2.67 -12.70
CA GLY A 12 -16.24 -3.15 -13.36
C GLY A 12 -16.49 -4.66 -13.24
N THR A 13 -17.39 -5.18 -14.07
CA THR A 13 -17.81 -6.59 -14.07
C THR A 13 -16.73 -7.53 -14.55
N ILE A 14 -15.94 -7.11 -15.55
CA ILE A 14 -14.85 -7.90 -16.12
C ILE A 14 -13.76 -8.16 -15.07
N GLU A 15 -13.27 -7.12 -14.39
CA GLU A 15 -12.29 -7.28 -13.29
C GLU A 15 -12.80 -8.26 -12.23
N LYS A 16 -14.07 -8.14 -11.85
CA LYS A 16 -14.69 -9.01 -10.84
C LYS A 16 -14.69 -10.47 -11.28
N GLN A 17 -15.04 -10.76 -12.53
CA GLN A 17 -15.07 -12.11 -13.06
C GLN A 17 -13.68 -12.73 -13.14
N GLU A 18 -12.70 -11.99 -13.67
CA GLU A 18 -11.31 -12.48 -13.77
C GLU A 18 -10.68 -12.68 -12.39
N LEU A 19 -10.88 -11.74 -11.46
CA LEU A 19 -10.41 -11.90 -10.08
C LEU A 19 -11.09 -13.11 -9.41
N GLN A 20 -12.38 -13.34 -9.66
CA GLN A 20 -13.10 -14.47 -9.10
C GLN A 20 -12.52 -15.80 -9.62
N ALA A 21 -12.34 -15.93 -10.93
CA ALA A 21 -11.72 -17.12 -11.54
C ALA A 21 -10.31 -17.36 -10.98
N TYR A 22 -9.49 -16.30 -10.85
CA TYR A 22 -8.16 -16.41 -10.27
C TYR A 22 -8.20 -16.89 -8.81
N ARG A 23 -9.14 -16.36 -8.01
CA ARG A 23 -9.30 -16.76 -6.59
C ARG A 23 -9.76 -18.20 -6.45
N GLU A 24 -10.64 -18.68 -7.30
CA GLU A 24 -11.11 -20.06 -7.27
C GLU A 24 -9.98 -21.05 -7.58
N SER A 25 -9.13 -20.70 -8.54
CA SER A 25 -7.95 -21.50 -8.91
C SER A 25 -6.85 -21.47 -7.83
N HIS A 26 -6.50 -20.29 -7.30
CA HIS A 26 -5.30 -20.11 -6.47
C HIS A 26 -5.57 -20.02 -4.96
N PHE A 27 -6.79 -19.64 -4.56
CA PHE A 27 -7.16 -19.42 -3.16
C PHE A 27 -8.50 -20.10 -2.74
N PRO A 28 -8.77 -21.37 -3.13
CA PRO A 28 -10.06 -22.02 -2.90
C PRO A 28 -10.41 -22.15 -1.41
N LEU A 29 -9.42 -22.45 -0.56
CA LEU A 29 -9.62 -22.55 0.89
C LEU A 29 -9.94 -21.19 1.54
N LEU A 30 -9.38 -20.11 1.01
CA LEU A 30 -9.60 -18.77 1.53
C LEU A 30 -11.03 -18.32 1.23
N ILE A 31 -11.52 -18.58 0.01
CA ILE A 31 -12.92 -18.32 -0.37
C ILE A 31 -13.87 -19.07 0.57
N LYS A 32 -13.64 -20.37 0.79
CA LYS A 32 -14.52 -21.19 1.64
C LYS A 32 -14.58 -20.73 3.09
N ARG A 33 -13.45 -20.26 3.65
CA ARG A 33 -13.36 -19.84 5.05
C ARG A 33 -13.88 -18.43 5.30
N LEU A 34 -13.75 -17.54 4.32
CA LEU A 34 -13.97 -16.12 4.54
C LEU A 34 -15.37 -15.70 4.07
N ARG A 35 -16.34 -15.82 4.98
CA ARG A 35 -17.77 -15.52 4.75
C ARG A 35 -18.13 -14.05 5.00
N LYS A 36 -17.29 -13.11 4.57
CA LYS A 36 -17.56 -11.67 4.72
C LYS A 36 -17.89 -11.05 3.39
N SER A 37 -18.78 -10.06 3.41
CA SER A 37 -19.04 -9.25 2.21
C SER A 37 -17.81 -8.41 1.84
N LYS A 38 -17.74 -7.96 0.59
CA LYS A 38 -16.65 -7.10 0.11
C LYS A 38 -16.63 -5.77 0.86
N GLU A 39 -17.81 -5.24 1.15
CA GLU A 39 -18.04 -4.02 1.94
C GLU A 39 -17.54 -4.20 3.37
N GLU A 40 -17.84 -5.34 4.00
CA GLU A 40 -17.34 -5.65 5.34
C GLU A 40 -15.82 -5.77 5.37
N LEU A 41 -15.20 -6.35 4.33
CA LEU A 41 -13.74 -6.42 4.22
C LEU A 41 -13.12 -5.03 4.12
N ARG A 42 -13.73 -4.13 3.33
CA ARG A 42 -13.29 -2.74 3.21
C ARG A 42 -13.43 -2.01 4.55
N LYS A 43 -14.62 -2.04 5.16
CA LYS A 43 -14.91 -1.42 6.48
C LYS A 43 -14.03 -1.95 7.60
N THR A 44 -13.65 -3.22 7.57
CA THR A 44 -12.74 -3.81 8.57
C THR A 44 -11.26 -3.61 8.24
N GLY A 45 -10.92 -2.85 7.20
CA GLY A 45 -9.55 -2.51 6.82
C GLY A 45 -8.76 -3.69 6.28
N LYS A 46 -9.42 -4.68 5.66
CA LYS A 46 -8.76 -5.85 5.05
C LYS A 46 -8.33 -5.59 3.62
N CYS A 47 -9.03 -4.73 2.90
CA CYS A 47 -8.69 -4.38 1.53
C CYS A 47 -7.41 -3.53 1.44
N PRO A 48 -6.54 -3.76 0.46
CA PRO A 48 -5.57 -2.77 -0.02
C PRO A 48 -6.23 -1.46 -0.46
N LEU A 49 -5.46 -0.38 -0.48
CA LEU A 49 -5.92 0.88 -1.05
C LEU A 49 -6.09 0.78 -2.57
N THR A 50 -7.10 1.45 -3.12
CA THR A 50 -7.19 1.76 -4.55
C THR A 50 -6.23 2.90 -4.91
N PRO A 51 -5.92 3.11 -6.20
CA PRO A 51 -5.17 4.29 -6.63
C PRO A 51 -5.79 5.60 -6.14
N GLU A 52 -7.13 5.75 -6.20
CA GLU A 52 -7.81 6.97 -5.72
C GLU A 52 -7.64 7.18 -4.22
N GLU A 53 -7.84 6.13 -3.42
CA GLU A 53 -7.66 6.21 -1.97
C GLU A 53 -6.21 6.56 -1.61
N ALA A 54 -5.23 5.98 -2.34
CA ALA A 54 -3.82 6.27 -2.13
C ALA A 54 -3.49 7.73 -2.50
N ALA A 55 -4.00 8.23 -3.62
CA ALA A 55 -3.82 9.62 -4.04
C ALA A 55 -4.42 10.60 -3.03
N LEU A 56 -5.64 10.33 -2.54
CA LEU A 56 -6.30 11.15 -1.52
C LEU A 56 -5.52 11.18 -0.21
N VAL A 57 -4.97 10.04 0.23
CA VAL A 57 -4.13 10.00 1.44
C VAL A 57 -2.87 10.85 1.26
N LEU A 58 -2.20 10.77 0.11
CA LEU A 58 -1.02 11.60 -0.16
C LEU A 58 -1.38 13.09 -0.21
N ALA A 59 -2.47 13.44 -0.87
CA ALA A 59 -2.96 14.81 -0.94
C ALA A 59 -3.33 15.35 0.45
N GLY A 60 -4.02 14.54 1.27
CA GLY A 60 -4.39 14.89 2.64
C GLY A 60 -3.20 15.05 3.59
N LEU A 61 -2.02 14.52 3.23
CA LEU A 61 -0.76 14.73 3.94
C LEU A 61 0.03 15.94 3.42
N GLY A 62 -0.42 16.59 2.35
CA GLY A 62 0.22 17.76 1.76
C GLY A 62 1.26 17.45 0.68
N PHE A 63 1.31 16.22 0.14
CA PHE A 63 2.18 15.93 -1.00
C PHE A 63 1.67 16.67 -2.24
N LYS A 64 2.55 17.50 -2.82
CA LYS A 64 2.25 18.35 -3.98
C LYS A 64 2.28 17.56 -5.27
N THR A 65 1.61 18.07 -6.31
CA THR A 65 1.58 17.49 -7.66
C THR A 65 2.97 17.22 -8.24
N GLY A 66 3.96 18.08 -7.95
CA GLY A 66 5.35 17.89 -8.40
C GLY A 66 6.12 16.77 -7.70
N THR A 67 5.53 16.07 -6.71
CA THR A 67 6.19 14.98 -6.00
C THR A 67 6.53 13.84 -6.97
N HIS A 68 7.79 13.40 -6.99
CA HIS A 68 8.19 12.20 -7.71
C HIS A 68 7.73 10.96 -6.95
N ILE A 69 6.96 10.10 -7.62
CA ILE A 69 6.42 8.87 -7.02
C ILE A 69 7.00 7.66 -7.73
N TYR A 70 7.75 6.84 -7.00
CA TYR A 70 8.11 5.51 -7.45
C TYR A 70 6.98 4.53 -7.10
N LEU A 71 6.34 3.95 -8.12
CA LEU A 71 5.31 2.92 -7.94
C LEU A 71 5.94 1.53 -7.96
N ALA A 72 6.05 0.95 -6.77
CA ALA A 72 6.52 -0.42 -6.58
C ALA A 72 5.41 -1.45 -6.87
N GLY A 73 5.77 -2.50 -7.61
CA GLY A 73 4.88 -3.61 -7.91
C GLY A 73 4.81 -3.96 -9.40
N SER A 74 3.86 -4.85 -9.72
CA SER A 74 3.54 -5.22 -11.10
C SER A 74 2.52 -4.23 -11.70
N GLN A 75 2.26 -4.37 -13.00
CA GLN A 75 1.18 -3.64 -13.66
C GLN A 75 -0.14 -3.73 -12.88
N VAL A 76 -0.79 -2.57 -12.72
CA VAL A 76 -2.12 -2.45 -12.12
C VAL A 76 -3.14 -2.93 -13.15
N TYR A 77 -4.14 -3.69 -12.70
CA TYR A 77 -5.23 -4.13 -13.59
C TYR A 77 -5.95 -2.92 -14.22
N GLY A 78 -6.20 -2.97 -15.52
CA GLY A 78 -6.69 -1.83 -16.30
C GLY A 78 -5.61 -0.81 -16.68
N GLY A 79 -4.37 -0.95 -16.21
CA GLY A 79 -3.23 -0.12 -16.61
C GLY A 79 -3.48 1.38 -16.42
N ASN A 80 -3.20 2.15 -17.46
CA ASN A 80 -3.29 3.61 -17.43
C ASN A 80 -4.71 4.13 -17.17
N SER A 81 -5.76 3.42 -17.59
CA SER A 81 -7.13 3.88 -17.35
C SER A 81 -7.47 3.83 -15.85
N ARG A 82 -7.03 2.78 -15.14
CA ARG A 82 -7.19 2.66 -13.68
C ARG A 82 -6.32 3.66 -12.94
N MET A 83 -5.14 3.97 -13.47
CA MET A 83 -4.19 4.90 -12.86
C MET A 83 -4.46 6.37 -13.20
N HIS A 84 -5.42 6.67 -14.09
CA HIS A 84 -5.67 8.01 -14.62
C HIS A 84 -5.84 9.07 -13.53
N SER A 85 -6.71 8.82 -12.55
CA SER A 85 -6.96 9.76 -11.45
C SER A 85 -5.73 9.98 -10.57
N PHE A 86 -4.90 8.94 -10.38
CA PHE A 86 -3.66 9.04 -9.62
C PHE A 86 -2.62 9.87 -10.38
N ILE A 87 -2.41 9.58 -11.66
CA ILE A 87 -1.46 10.29 -12.53
C ILE A 87 -1.87 11.75 -12.72
N GLY A 88 -3.17 12.04 -12.78
CA GLY A 88 -3.67 13.43 -12.84
C GLY A 88 -3.26 14.28 -11.63
N LEU A 89 -3.18 13.67 -10.43
CA LEU A 89 -2.70 14.35 -9.22
C LEU A 89 -1.18 14.31 -9.06
N TYR A 90 -0.53 13.25 -9.56
CA TYR A 90 0.91 13.02 -9.43
C TYR A 90 1.50 12.55 -10.77
N PRO A 91 1.77 13.49 -11.70
CA PRO A 91 2.24 13.16 -13.05
C PRO A 91 3.67 12.60 -13.09
N ASN A 92 4.49 12.91 -12.07
CA ASN A 92 5.88 12.43 -11.96
C ASN A 92 5.95 10.99 -11.42
N LEU A 93 5.14 10.10 -12.01
CA LEU A 93 5.06 8.68 -11.66
C LEU A 93 6.13 7.88 -12.43
N ILE A 94 6.93 7.12 -11.70
CA ILE A 94 8.04 6.33 -12.21
C ILE A 94 7.87 4.88 -11.74
N THR A 95 8.15 3.91 -12.60
CA THR A 95 8.28 2.49 -12.24
C THR A 95 9.69 2.00 -12.54
N LYS A 96 10.08 0.79 -12.10
CA LYS A 96 11.36 0.19 -12.50
C LYS A 96 11.52 0.11 -14.02
N GLU A 97 10.43 -0.14 -14.75
CA GLU A 97 10.43 -0.23 -16.22
C GLU A 97 10.68 1.10 -16.91
N THR A 98 10.33 2.22 -16.29
CA THR A 98 10.60 3.57 -16.84
C THR A 98 11.91 4.15 -16.31
N LEU A 99 12.36 3.71 -15.13
CA LEU A 99 13.59 4.19 -14.50
C LEU A 99 14.84 3.54 -15.09
N LEU A 100 14.77 2.24 -15.40
CA LEU A 100 15.91 1.45 -15.89
C LEU A 100 15.78 1.20 -17.39
N THR A 101 16.91 1.17 -18.07
CA THR A 101 16.95 0.82 -19.50
C THR A 101 16.57 -0.64 -19.73
N PRO A 102 16.09 -1.01 -20.93
CA PRO A 102 15.81 -2.40 -21.27
C PRO A 102 17.00 -3.33 -21.05
N THR A 103 18.22 -2.84 -21.27
CA THR A 103 19.48 -3.57 -21.07
C THR A 103 19.79 -3.81 -19.59
N GLU A 104 19.57 -2.82 -18.72
CA GLU A 104 19.73 -2.98 -17.28
C GLU A 104 18.68 -3.92 -16.68
N LEU A 105 17.47 -3.94 -17.23
CA LEU A 105 16.38 -4.81 -16.77
C LEU A 105 16.49 -6.24 -17.30
N ALA A 106 17.13 -6.46 -18.44
CA ALA A 106 17.18 -7.75 -19.12
C ALA A 106 17.56 -8.94 -18.21
N PRO A 107 18.57 -8.83 -17.31
CA PRO A 107 18.94 -9.93 -16.43
C PRO A 107 17.82 -10.37 -15.46
N PHE A 108 16.90 -9.46 -15.12
CA PHE A 108 15.91 -9.67 -14.07
C PHE A 108 14.53 -10.08 -14.60
N ARG A 109 14.20 -9.80 -15.87
CA ARG A 109 12.82 -9.90 -16.43
C ARG A 109 12.13 -11.25 -16.21
N ASN A 110 12.88 -12.34 -16.25
CA ASN A 110 12.33 -13.70 -16.10
C ASN A 110 12.29 -14.19 -14.64
N PHE A 111 12.77 -13.36 -13.71
CA PHE A 111 12.89 -13.71 -12.30
C PHE A 111 12.03 -12.76 -11.46
N SER A 112 10.78 -13.16 -11.20
CA SER A 112 9.81 -12.37 -10.45
C SER A 112 10.33 -11.88 -9.09
N SER A 113 11.11 -12.72 -8.39
CA SER A 113 11.72 -12.36 -7.11
C SER A 113 12.83 -11.32 -7.24
N GLN A 114 13.61 -11.35 -8.33
CA GLN A 114 14.66 -10.36 -8.58
C GLN A 114 14.06 -9.03 -9.03
N MET A 115 13.00 -9.05 -9.85
CA MET A 115 12.22 -7.85 -10.18
C MET A 115 11.63 -7.19 -8.93
N ALA A 116 11.13 -7.99 -7.99
CA ALA A 116 10.64 -7.48 -6.71
C ALA A 116 11.77 -6.96 -5.79
N ALA A 117 13.00 -7.44 -5.94
CA ALA A 117 14.15 -6.92 -5.20
C ALA A 117 14.51 -5.49 -5.64
N LEU A 118 14.37 -5.16 -6.93
CA LEU A 118 14.52 -3.79 -7.42
C LEU A 118 13.51 -2.83 -6.76
N ASP A 119 12.25 -3.26 -6.66
CA ASP A 119 11.21 -2.51 -5.97
C ASP A 119 11.54 -2.31 -4.48
N LEU A 120 12.09 -3.34 -3.82
CA LEU A 120 12.53 -3.24 -2.44
C LEU A 120 13.66 -2.21 -2.26
N ILE A 121 14.66 -2.20 -3.13
CA ILE A 121 15.79 -1.25 -3.07
C ILE A 121 15.28 0.18 -3.24
N ALA A 122 14.45 0.44 -4.25
CA ALA A 122 13.88 1.75 -4.50
C ALA A 122 13.03 2.24 -3.31
N CYS A 123 12.14 1.38 -2.78
CA CYS A 123 11.31 1.73 -1.62
C CYS A 123 12.12 1.88 -0.31
N ALA A 124 13.19 1.12 -0.14
CA ALA A 124 14.06 1.21 1.03
C ALA A 124 14.80 2.55 1.08
N THR A 125 15.24 3.04 -0.10
CA THR A 125 16.06 4.25 -0.26
C THR A 125 15.25 5.53 -0.45
N ALA A 126 13.94 5.43 -0.73
CA ALA A 126 13.06 6.60 -0.89
C ALA A 126 12.98 7.49 0.37
N ASP A 127 12.77 8.80 0.19
CA ASP A 127 12.59 9.73 1.32
C ASP A 127 11.40 9.32 2.20
N VAL A 128 10.28 8.95 1.57
CA VAL A 128 9.07 8.50 2.25
C VAL A 128 8.56 7.22 1.59
N PHE A 129 8.26 6.20 2.39
CA PHE A 129 7.62 4.97 1.90
C PHE A 129 6.13 4.97 2.24
N ALA A 130 5.25 4.91 1.24
CA ALA A 130 3.80 4.85 1.42
C ALA A 130 3.26 3.46 1.09
N MET A 131 2.65 2.79 2.07
CA MET A 131 2.13 1.43 1.86
C MET A 131 0.63 1.43 1.55
N THR A 132 0.25 0.85 0.41
CA THR A 132 -1.16 0.62 0.04
C THR A 132 -1.72 -0.63 0.70
N ASP A 133 -0.84 -1.58 1.04
CA ASP A 133 -1.22 -2.83 1.66
C ASP A 133 -0.24 -3.30 2.73
N SER A 134 -0.62 -3.07 3.98
CA SER A 134 0.12 -3.53 5.15
C SER A 134 0.21 -5.04 5.30
N GLY A 135 -0.56 -5.82 4.54
CA GLY A 135 -0.51 -7.29 4.53
C GLY A 135 0.53 -7.86 3.58
N SER A 136 1.05 -7.05 2.65
CA SER A 136 1.99 -7.51 1.63
C SER A 136 3.39 -7.81 2.21
N GLN A 137 4.08 -8.77 1.57
CA GLN A 137 5.44 -9.14 1.95
C GLN A 137 6.42 -7.98 1.72
N LEU A 138 6.34 -7.33 0.55
CA LEU A 138 7.17 -6.16 0.22
C LEU A 138 7.04 -5.07 1.27
N ALA A 139 5.81 -4.70 1.65
CA ALA A 139 5.59 -3.63 2.60
C ALA A 139 6.09 -3.99 4.02
N SER A 140 6.07 -5.28 4.40
CA SER A 140 6.65 -5.75 5.66
C SER A 140 8.18 -5.69 5.64
N LEU A 141 8.80 -6.12 4.53
CA LEU A 141 10.26 -6.09 4.36
C LEU A 141 10.80 -4.66 4.33
N VAL A 142 10.21 -3.79 3.51
CA VAL A 142 10.61 -2.37 3.43
C VAL A 142 10.41 -1.67 4.77
N SER A 143 9.27 -1.88 5.44
CA SER A 143 9.04 -1.27 6.76
C SER A 143 10.05 -1.76 7.79
N GLY A 144 10.42 -3.04 7.79
CA GLY A 144 11.45 -3.57 8.67
C GLY A 144 12.83 -2.98 8.38
N PHE A 145 13.22 -2.96 7.10
CA PHE A 145 14.49 -2.40 6.65
C PHE A 145 14.63 -0.93 7.04
N ARG A 146 13.62 -0.11 6.73
CA ARG A 146 13.59 1.33 7.06
C ARG A 146 13.55 1.58 8.55
N SER A 147 12.87 0.74 9.33
CA SER A 147 12.88 0.85 10.79
C SER A 147 14.25 0.52 11.41
N TYR A 148 14.93 -0.50 10.88
CA TYR A 148 16.22 -0.95 11.40
C TYR A 148 17.37 -0.02 10.97
N TYR A 149 17.52 0.21 9.66
CA TYR A 149 18.62 1.00 9.10
C TYR A 149 18.34 2.50 9.05
N GLY A 150 17.08 2.92 9.06
CA GLY A 150 16.72 4.33 8.91
C GLY A 150 16.87 5.17 10.17
N GLY A 151 17.23 4.58 11.32
CA GLY A 151 17.52 5.31 12.56
C GLY A 151 16.38 6.23 13.06
N GLY A 152 15.13 5.93 12.70
CA GLY A 152 13.97 6.80 12.98
C GLY A 152 13.74 7.93 11.95
N ASN A 153 14.70 8.19 11.08
CA ASN A 153 14.69 9.26 10.07
C ASN A 153 14.16 8.81 8.69
N ALA A 154 13.62 7.58 8.59
CA ALA A 154 13.03 7.04 7.37
C ALA A 154 11.50 6.92 7.50
N PRO A 155 10.73 7.99 7.18
CA PRO A 155 9.28 7.99 7.28
C PRO A 155 8.63 6.83 6.51
N THR A 156 7.70 6.15 7.16
CA THR A 156 6.84 5.14 6.54
C THR A 156 5.38 5.49 6.82
N LEU A 157 4.62 5.78 5.78
CA LEU A 157 3.20 6.07 5.85
C LEU A 157 2.44 4.75 5.87
N ARG A 158 1.80 4.46 7.01
CA ARG A 158 0.98 3.27 7.23
C ARG A 158 -0.46 3.68 7.55
N PRO A 159 -1.31 3.88 6.52
CA PRO A 159 -2.71 4.21 6.73
C PRO A 159 -3.41 3.13 7.55
N ASN A 160 -4.15 3.53 8.59
CA ASN A 160 -5.07 2.62 9.25
C ASN A 160 -6.29 2.43 8.34
N LYS A 161 -6.26 1.37 7.53
CA LYS A 161 -7.27 1.10 6.48
C LYS A 161 -8.71 1.06 7.01
N LYS A 162 -8.92 0.64 8.27
CA LYS A 162 -10.25 0.67 8.92
C LYS A 162 -10.71 2.11 9.16
N ARG A 163 -9.81 2.96 9.70
CA ARG A 163 -10.13 4.37 9.92
C ARG A 163 -10.29 5.14 8.62
N LEU A 164 -9.44 4.86 7.63
CA LEU A 164 -9.59 5.45 6.30
C LEU A 164 -10.93 5.08 5.68
N ALA A 165 -11.35 3.81 5.79
CA ALA A 165 -12.67 3.40 5.32
C ALA A 165 -13.80 4.16 6.04
N ALA A 166 -13.70 4.40 7.35
CA ALA A 166 -14.67 5.22 8.07
C ALA A 166 -14.68 6.68 7.57
N ILE A 167 -13.50 7.27 7.33
CA ILE A 167 -13.37 8.65 6.79
C ILE A 167 -14.04 8.76 5.42
N LEU A 168 -13.83 7.78 4.53
CA LEU A 168 -14.28 7.84 3.14
C LEU A 168 -15.72 7.36 2.91
N TYR A 169 -16.18 6.35 3.65
CA TYR A 169 -17.46 5.67 3.38
C TYR A 169 -18.56 6.00 4.38
N GLU A 170 -18.24 6.48 5.59
CA GLU A 170 -19.26 6.84 6.59
C GLU A 170 -19.63 8.33 6.52
N ASN A 171 -18.76 9.19 5.98
CA ASN A 171 -19.00 10.62 5.80
C ASN A 171 -18.97 11.00 4.32
N SER A 172 -20.13 11.10 3.68
CA SER A 172 -20.26 11.46 2.26
C SER A 172 -20.00 12.94 1.94
N THR A 173 -19.88 13.80 2.96
CA THR A 173 -19.83 15.27 2.80
C THR A 173 -18.72 15.93 3.63
N ILE A 174 -17.58 15.25 3.81
CA ILE A 174 -16.46 15.82 4.57
C ILE A 174 -15.78 16.96 3.80
N GLU A 175 -15.67 18.12 4.44
CA GLU A 175 -14.87 19.25 3.96
C GLU A 175 -13.38 18.90 3.90
N TRP A 176 -12.65 19.47 2.93
CA TRP A 176 -11.24 19.14 2.69
C TRP A 176 -10.36 19.33 3.92
N ASN A 177 -10.48 20.46 4.62
CA ASN A 177 -9.70 20.73 5.84
C ASN A 177 -9.93 19.67 6.92
N GLY A 178 -11.17 19.19 7.08
CA GLY A 178 -11.50 18.13 8.02
C GLY A 178 -10.96 16.77 7.58
N PHE A 179 -10.91 16.52 6.26
CA PHE A 179 -10.29 15.32 5.70
C PHE A 179 -8.77 15.30 5.96
N GLU A 180 -8.06 16.38 5.65
CA GLU A 180 -6.62 16.50 5.91
C GLU A 180 -6.27 16.24 7.37
N GLU A 181 -7.00 16.87 8.30
CA GLU A 181 -6.76 16.70 9.72
C GLU A 181 -6.92 15.24 10.17
N ARG A 182 -7.99 14.57 9.69
CA ARG A 182 -8.24 13.16 10.03
C ARG A 182 -7.20 12.22 9.41
N VAL A 183 -6.74 12.49 8.18
CA VAL A 183 -5.67 11.71 7.54
C VAL A 183 -4.35 11.88 8.27
N ARG A 184 -3.97 13.12 8.60
CA ARG A 184 -2.74 13.42 9.35
C ARG A 184 -2.74 12.72 10.71
N ARG A 185 -3.81 12.88 11.47
CA ARG A 185 -4.00 12.21 12.78
C ARG A 185 -3.94 10.69 12.66
N MET A 186 -4.56 10.11 11.63
CA MET A 186 -4.51 8.67 11.37
C MET A 186 -3.07 8.16 11.17
N ILE A 187 -2.25 8.89 10.41
CA ILE A 187 -0.86 8.52 10.15
C ILE A 187 0.01 8.70 11.39
N GLU A 188 -0.09 9.84 12.07
CA GLU A 188 0.66 10.13 13.30
C GLU A 188 0.40 9.08 14.39
N GLU A 189 -0.87 8.68 14.58
CA GLU A 189 -1.21 7.64 15.56
C GLU A 189 -0.63 6.27 15.22
N GLY A 190 -0.49 5.97 13.92
CA GLY A 190 0.15 4.75 13.41
C GLY A 190 1.68 4.78 13.52
N GLN A 191 2.26 5.97 13.65
CA GLN A 191 3.70 6.19 13.79
C GLN A 191 4.19 6.08 15.25
N ARG A 192 3.30 6.16 16.25
CA ARG A 192 3.67 6.05 17.67
C ARG A 192 4.27 4.68 18.00
N VAL A 193 5.36 4.68 18.77
CA VAL A 193 5.93 3.45 19.34
C VAL A 193 4.96 2.90 20.38
N ARG A 194 4.62 1.61 20.28
CA ARG A 194 3.73 0.94 21.24
C ARG A 194 4.32 -0.40 21.65
N THR A 195 4.04 -0.81 22.88
CA THR A 195 4.39 -2.16 23.34
C THR A 195 3.73 -3.18 22.44
N ARG A 196 4.54 -4.06 21.85
CA ARG A 196 4.05 -5.11 20.96
C ARG A 196 3.31 -6.14 21.81
N ARG A 197 2.12 -6.54 21.36
CA ARG A 197 1.38 -7.62 22.05
C ARG A 197 2.12 -8.95 21.86
N SER A 198 2.10 -9.79 22.89
CA SER A 198 2.65 -11.15 22.82
C SER A 198 2.09 -11.92 21.60
N GLY A 199 2.95 -12.66 20.91
CA GLY A 199 2.61 -13.41 19.69
C GLY A 199 2.50 -12.59 18.40
N ARG A 200 2.78 -11.27 18.41
CA ARG A 200 2.84 -10.46 17.18
C ARG A 200 4.25 -10.43 16.59
N SER A 201 4.34 -10.56 15.27
CA SER A 201 5.63 -10.52 14.55
C SER A 201 6.26 -9.12 14.61
N VAL A 202 7.55 -9.05 14.93
CA VAL A 202 8.38 -7.83 14.83
C VAL A 202 8.28 -7.21 13.44
N TYR A 203 8.41 -8.01 12.39
CA TYR A 203 8.39 -7.53 11.00
C TYR A 203 7.06 -6.87 10.60
N ARG A 204 5.95 -7.24 11.25
CA ARG A 204 4.64 -6.61 11.00
C ARG A 204 4.36 -5.41 11.90
N GLN A 205 5.10 -5.27 13.00
CA GLN A 205 4.97 -4.22 14.02
C GLN A 205 6.37 -3.76 14.49
N PRO A 206 7.20 -3.21 13.59
CA PRO A 206 8.60 -2.92 13.92
C PRO A 206 8.75 -1.74 14.90
N ARG A 207 7.74 -0.85 14.99
CA ARG A 207 7.73 0.28 15.93
C ARG A 207 7.33 -0.13 17.35
N SER A 208 8.17 -0.95 17.97
CA SER A 208 8.05 -1.38 19.36
C SER A 208 9.33 -1.08 20.13
N PRO A 209 9.26 -0.86 21.46
CA PRO A 209 10.46 -0.56 22.26
C PRO A 209 11.56 -1.63 22.14
N GLU A 210 11.19 -2.87 21.84
CA GLU A 210 12.14 -3.99 21.66
C GLU A 210 12.96 -3.90 20.35
N CYS A 211 12.46 -3.16 19.36
CA CYS A 211 13.02 -3.12 18.00
C CYS A 211 13.48 -1.74 17.57
N MET A 212 13.11 -0.70 18.31
CA MET A 212 13.67 0.64 18.13
C MET A 212 15.04 0.66 18.79
N CYS A 213 16.05 1.17 18.06
CA CYS A 213 17.37 1.40 18.65
C CYS A 213 17.19 2.31 19.87
N ARG A 214 17.79 1.93 21.00
CA ARG A 214 17.94 2.85 22.14
C ARG A 214 18.98 3.89 21.70
N LEU A 215 18.52 5.12 21.47
CA LEU A 215 19.42 6.27 21.36
C LEU A 215 20.06 6.53 22.72
#